data_AF-A0A7C5NPW8-F1
#
_entry.id   AF-A0A7C5NPW8-F1
#
_cell.length_a   1.000
_cell.length_b   1.000
_cell.length_c   1.000
_cell.angle_alpha   90.00
_cell.angle_beta   90.00
_cell.angle_gamma   90.00
#
_symmetry.space_group_name_H-M   'P 1'
#
loop_
_entity.id
_entity.type
_entity.pdbx_description
1 polymer ?
#
loop_
_entity_poly.entity_id
_entity_poly.type
_entity_poly.pdbx_seq_one_letter_code
_entity_poly.pdbx_strand_id
1 'polypeptide(L)' 'MEKEDFQNVRKLVRDHFRYTASQPALEILNNWEKDKKHFLKIMPRDFKAALKEKARRQKLEVRSQ' A
#
# COMPACT_ATOMS: atom_id res chain seq x y z
N MET A 1 -4.86 2.74 -9.99
CA MET A 1 -3.84 2.42 -8.98
C MET A 1 -2.53 2.98 -9.48
N GLU A 2 -1.81 3.71 -8.63
CA GLU A 2 -0.59 4.43 -9.00
C GLU A 2 0.61 3.47 -8.99
N LYS A 3 1.70 3.83 -9.69
CA LYS A 3 2.89 2.98 -9.76
C LYS A 3 3.47 2.67 -8.37
N GLU A 4 3.45 3.67 -7.49
CA GLU A 4 3.94 3.55 -6.11
C GLU A 4 3.07 2.60 -5.27
N ASP A 5 1.74 2.57 -5.50
CA ASP A 5 0.85 1.62 -4.83
C ASP A 5 1.27 0.17 -5.14
N PHE A 6 1.54 -0.13 -6.42
CA PHE A 6 1.97 -1.47 -6.82
C PHE A 6 3.35 -1.83 -6.26
N GLN A 7 4.28 -0.88 -6.18
CA GLN A 7 5.59 -1.10 -5.55
C GLN A 7 5.42 -1.45 -4.06
N ASN A 8 4.55 -0.73 -3.37
CA ASN A 8 4.22 -0.98 -1.97
C ASN A 8 3.56 -2.35 -1.77
N VAL A 9 2.54 -2.69 -2.56
CA VAL A 9 1.91 -4.01 -2.48
C VAL A 9 2.92 -5.12 -2.75
N ARG A 10 3.76 -5.00 -3.79
CA ARG A 10 4.78 -6.01 -4.09
C ARG A 10 5.78 -6.19 -2.96
N LYS A 11 6.18 -5.08 -2.31
CA LYS A 11 7.03 -5.14 -1.12
C LYS A 11 6.34 -5.89 0.02
N LEU A 12 5.08 -5.58 0.32
CA LEU A 12 4.31 -6.22 1.38
C LEU A 12 4.11 -7.72 1.13
N VAL A 13 3.80 -8.13 -0.11
CA VAL A 13 3.68 -9.55 -0.47
C VAL A 13 5.01 -10.29 -0.29
N ARG A 14 6.13 -9.66 -0.68
CA ARG A 14 7.48 -10.21 -0.46
C ARG A 14 7.83 -10.32 1.03
N ASP A 15 7.54 -9.29 1.81
CA ASP A 15 7.77 -9.32 3.26
C ASP A 15 6.90 -10.42 3.91
N HIS A 16 5.64 -10.55 3.48
CA HIS A 16 4.77 -11.64 3.93
C HIS A 16 5.37 -13.01 3.61
N PHE A 17 5.80 -13.27 2.36
CA PHE A 17 6.47 -14.52 2.01
C PHE A 17 7.71 -14.78 2.88
N ARG A 18 8.56 -13.77 3.08
CA ARG A 18 9.77 -13.89 3.91
C ARG A 18 9.44 -14.34 5.35
N TYR A 19 8.35 -13.84 5.92
CA TYR A 19 8.00 -14.12 7.31
C TYR A 19 7.13 -15.37 7.50
N THR A 20 6.42 -15.82 6.46
CA THR A 20 5.43 -16.92 6.59
C THR A 20 5.69 -18.11 5.68
N ALA A 21 6.63 -18.03 4.74
CA ALA A 21 6.86 -19.02 3.69
C ALA A 21 5.58 -19.37 2.89
N SER A 22 4.63 -18.44 2.78
CA SER A 22 3.36 -18.63 2.09
C SER A 22 3.55 -18.92 0.60
N GLN A 23 3.25 -20.15 0.18
CA GLN A 23 3.30 -20.56 -1.22
C GLN A 23 2.43 -19.66 -2.14
N PRO A 24 1.18 -19.29 -1.77
CA PRO A 24 0.40 -18.35 -2.57
C PRO A 24 1.10 -16.99 -2.78
N ALA A 25 1.84 -16.51 -1.78
CA ALA A 25 2.57 -15.25 -1.91
C ALA A 25 3.74 -15.37 -2.90
N LEU A 26 4.42 -16.52 -2.93
CA LEU A 26 5.45 -16.80 -3.93
C LEU A 26 4.88 -16.86 -5.35
N GLU A 27 3.73 -17.51 -5.54
CA GLU A 27 3.05 -17.57 -6.84
C GLU A 27 2.66 -16.18 -7.35
N ILE A 28 2.10 -15.33 -6.48
CA ILE A 28 1.77 -13.93 -6.81
C ILE A 28 3.03 -13.14 -7.23
N LEU A 29 4.17 -13.35 -6.55
CA LEU A 29 5.42 -12.66 -6.88
C LEU A 29 6.01 -13.12 -8.22
N ASN A 30 5.90 -14.41 -8.52
CA ASN A 30 6.37 -15.01 -9.78
C ASN A 30 5.51 -14.55 -10.98
N ASN A 31 4.20 -14.45 -10.79
CA ASN A 31 3.24 -14.04 -11.82
C ASN A 31 2.78 -12.58 -11.69
N TRP A 32 3.62 -11.73 -11.10
CA TRP A 32 3.26 -10.38 -10.67
C TRP A 32 2.57 -9.52 -11.74
N GLU A 33 3.04 -9.56 -12.99
CA GLU A 33 2.47 -8.73 -14.07
C GLU A 33 1.02 -9.09 -14.42
N LYS A 34 0.63 -10.36 -14.20
CA LYS A 34 -0.74 -10.85 -14.34
C LYS A 34 -1.54 -10.56 -13.08
N ASP A 35 -1.02 -10.95 -11.91
CA ASP A 35 -1.79 -10.94 -10.66
C ASP A 35 -1.98 -9.55 -10.07
N LYS A 36 -1.08 -8.60 -10.34
CA LYS A 36 -1.24 -7.20 -9.89
C LYS A 36 -2.57 -6.58 -10.36
N LYS A 37 -3.12 -7.06 -11.49
CA LYS A 37 -4.37 -6.55 -12.07
C LYS A 37 -5.59 -6.90 -11.23
N HIS A 38 -5.49 -7.89 -10.34
CA HIS A 38 -6.58 -8.30 -9.45
C HIS A 38 -6.65 -7.49 -8.15
N PHE A 39 -5.65 -6.65 -7.86
CA PHE A 39 -5.66 -5.82 -6.66
C PHE A 39 -6.54 -4.57 -6.86
N LEU A 40 -7.48 -4.36 -5.92
CA LEU A 40 -8.30 -3.16 -5.85
C LEU A 40 -7.82 -2.25 -4.72
N LYS A 41 -7.46 -1.02 -5.05
CA LYS A 41 -7.17 0.02 -4.06
C LYS A 41 -8.48 0.50 -3.44
N ILE A 42 -8.76 0.06 -2.21
CA ILE A 42 -9.91 0.54 -1.44
C ILE A 42 -9.42 1.62 -0.47
N MET A 43 -10.11 2.76 -0.48
CA MET A 43 -9.88 3.83 0.48
C MET A 43 -11.23 4.22 1.11
N PRO A 44 -11.51 3.80 2.35
CA PRO A 44 -12.73 4.18 3.06
C PRO A 44 -12.85 5.70 3.16
N ARG A 45 -14.08 6.22 3.04
CA ARG A 45 -14.35 7.68 3.05
C ARG A 45 -13.81 8.34 4.32
N ASP A 46 -14.09 7.74 5.47
CA ASP A 46 -13.69 8.29 6.76
C ASP A 46 -12.17 8.20 6.96
N PHE A 47 -11.55 7.12 6.47
CA PHE A 47 -10.09 6.99 6.49
C PHE A 47 -9.42 8.06 5.62
N LYS A 48 -9.96 8.35 4.43
CA LYS A 48 -9.49 9.44 3.57
C LYS A 48 -9.60 10.81 4.27
N ALA A 49 -10.70 11.05 4.97
CA ALA A 49 -10.91 12.29 5.72
C ALA A 49 -9.90 12.42 6.87
N ALA A 50 -9.68 11.36 7.64
CA ALA A 50 -8.69 11.32 8.72
C ALA A 50 -7.26 11.54 8.22
N LEU A 51 -6.88 10.93 7.08
CA LEU A 51 -5.58 11.16 6.46
C LEU A 51 -5.38 12.62 6.03
N LYS A 52 -6.41 13.24 5.44
CA LYS A 52 -6.36 14.65 5.03
C LYS A 52 -6.20 15.58 6.23
N GLU A 53 -6.91 15.31 7.32
CA GLU A 53 -6.80 16.10 8.55
C GLU A 53 -5.42 15.94 9.20
N LYS A 54 -4.87 14.71 9.27
CA LYS A 54 -3.51 14.47 9.75
C LYS A 54 -2.47 15.23 8.92
N ALA A 55 -2.58 15.17 7.59
CA ALA A 55 -1.68 15.89 6.69
C ALA A 55 -1.79 17.42 6.84
N ARG A 56 -3.00 17.94 7.07
CA ARG A 56 -3.23 19.37 7.34
C ARG A 56 -2.56 19.80 8.64
N ARG A 57 -2.71 19.03 9.72
CA ARG A 57 -2.07 19.30 11.02
C ARG A 57 -0.55 19.33 10.91
N GLN A 58 0.04 18.31 10.27
CA GLN A 58 1.49 18.24 10.05
C GLN A 58 2.02 19.46 9.26
N LYS A 59 1.29 19.91 8.23
CA LYS A 59 1.67 21.12 7.46
C LYS A 59 1.58 22.41 8.28
N LEU A 60 0.63 22.49 9.21
CA LEU A 60 0.48 23.65 10.08
C LEU A 60 1.60 23.70 11.13
N GLU A 61 1.95 22.56 11.72
CA GLU A 61 3.05 22.43 12.69
C GLU A 61 4.41 22.80 12.08
N VAL A 62 4.68 22.34 10.84
CA VAL A 62 5.92 22.66 10.12
C VAL A 62 6.01 24.15 9.74
N ARG A 63 4.87 24.84 9.55
CA ARG A 63 4.83 26.27 9.18
C ARG A 63 4.93 27.20 10.39
N SER A 64 4.68 26.68 11.60
CA SER A 64 4.81 27.42 12.86
C SER A 64 6.21 27.33 13.50
N GLN A 65 7.16 26.65 12.84
CA GLN A 65 8.57 26.57 13.25
C GLN A 65 9.47 27.40 12.35
#